data_AF-A0A3B0ZMB9-F1
#
_entry.id   AF-A0A3B0ZMB9-F1
#
_cell.length_a   1.000
_cell.length_b   1.000
_cell.length_c   1.000
_cell.angle_alpha   90.00
_cell.angle_beta   90.00
_cell.angle_gamma   90.00
#
_symmetry.space_group_name_H-M   'P 1'
#
loop_
_entity.id
_entity.type
_entity.pdbx_description
1 polymer ?
#
loop_
_entity_poly.entity_id
_entity_poly.type
_entity_poly.pdbx_seq_one_letter_code
_entity_poly.pdbx_strand_id
1 'polypeptide(L)' 'MGKNTVQFQKGLSLTCFIESYGTEDQCFDALFDWRWPNGYQCPKCGYA' A
#
# COMPACT_ATOMS: atom_id res chain seq x y z
N MET A 1 9.81 30.40 15.22
CA MET A 1 10.23 29.48 14.15
C MET A 1 9.19 28.36 14.05
N GLY A 2 8.49 28.26 12.93
CA GLY A 2 7.47 27.22 12.72
C GLY A 2 8.15 25.88 12.47
N LYS A 3 7.79 24.85 13.24
CA LYS A 3 8.27 23.48 13.01
C LYS A 3 7.78 23.03 11.64
N ASN A 4 8.70 22.67 10.75
CA ASN A 4 8.36 22.17 9.42
C ASN A 4 7.71 20.79 9.57
N THR A 5 6.40 20.70 9.31
CA THR A 5 5.60 19.49 9.49
C THR A 5 6.06 18.33 8.61
N VAL A 6 6.74 18.61 7.49
CA VAL A 6 7.31 17.60 6.58
C VAL A 6 8.48 16.85 7.22
N GLN A 7 9.30 17.54 8.04
CA GLN A 7 10.44 16.91 8.73
C GLN A 7 10.04 15.97 9.87
N PHE A 8 8.81 16.13 10.38
CA PHE A 8 8.28 15.36 11.51
C PHE A 8 7.10 14.47 11.10
N GLN A 9 6.96 14.16 9.82
CA GLN A 9 6.00 13.16 9.39
C GLN A 9 6.39 11.82 10.01
N LYS A 10 5.43 11.14 10.63
CA LYS A 10 5.57 9.74 11.01
C LYS A 10 5.69 8.93 9.73
N GLY A 11 6.91 8.74 9.26
CA GLY A 11 7.21 7.81 8.18
C GLY A 11 6.95 6.38 8.64
N LEU A 12 6.72 5.50 7.67
CA LEU A 12 6.73 4.07 7.93
C LEU A 12 8.17 3.66 8.25
N SER A 13 8.42 3.11 9.44
CA SER A 13 9.73 2.56 9.77
C SER A 13 10.07 1.40 8.83
N LEU A 14 11.35 1.21 8.53
CA LEU A 14 11.81 0.10 7.66
C LEU A 14 11.33 -1.27 8.16
N THR A 15 11.29 -1.48 9.47
CA THR A 15 10.75 -2.70 10.09
C THR A 15 9.26 -2.87 9.86
N CYS A 16 8.44 -1.82 10.02
CA CYS A 16 7.02 -1.87 9.67
C CYS A 16 6.80 -2.13 8.18
N PHE A 17 7.67 -1.57 7.31
CA PHE A 17 7.63 -1.82 5.88
C PHE A 17 7.89 -3.30 5.57
N ILE A 18 8.94 -3.89 6.15
CA ILE A 18 9.27 -5.31 5.94
C ILE A 18 8.21 -6.22 6.59
N GLU A 19 7.59 -5.81 7.69
CA GLU A 19 6.50 -6.59 8.30
C GLU A 19 5.24 -6.62 7.42
N SER A 20 5.01 -5.57 6.64
CA SER A 20 3.82 -5.44 5.78
C SER A 20 4.06 -5.88 4.33
N TYR A 21 5.30 -5.85 3.85
CA TYR A 21 5.67 -6.07 2.43
C TYR A 21 6.93 -6.92 2.27
N GLY A 22 7.36 -7.65 3.31
CA GLY A 22 8.68 -8.30 3.35
C GLY A 22 8.79 -9.52 2.46
N THR A 23 7.67 -10.10 2.04
CA THR A 23 7.61 -11.25 1.14
C THR A 23 6.89 -10.88 -0.15
N GLU A 24 7.17 -11.64 -1.23
CA GLU A 24 6.47 -11.44 -2.51
C GLU A 24 4.96 -11.58 -2.37
N ASP A 25 4.49 -12.53 -1.57
CA ASP A 25 3.06 -12.78 -1.34
C ASP A 25 2.37 -11.57 -0.66
N GLN A 26 2.96 -11.05 0.43
CA GLN A 26 2.46 -9.86 1.13
C GLN A 26 2.46 -8.62 0.22
N CYS A 27 3.53 -8.45 -0.57
CA CYS A 27 3.62 -7.35 -1.52
C CYS A 27 2.54 -7.47 -2.61
N PHE A 28 2.30 -8.68 -3.12
CA PHE A 28 1.29 -8.93 -4.15
C PHE A 28 -0.12 -8.67 -3.64
N ASP A 29 -0.45 -9.15 -2.44
CA ASP A 29 -1.76 -8.96 -1.80
C ASP A 29 -2.04 -7.47 -1.59
N ALA A 30 -1.08 -6.74 -1.00
CA ALA A 30 -1.24 -5.30 -0.78
C ALA A 30 -1.31 -4.51 -2.10
N LEU A 31 -0.57 -4.91 -3.14
CA LEU A 31 -0.68 -4.33 -4.47
C LEU A 31 -2.04 -4.60 -5.10
N PHE A 32 -2.60 -5.79 -4.89
CA PHE A 32 -3.91 -6.18 -5.39
C PHE A 32 -5.02 -5.35 -4.72
N ASP A 33 -5.01 -5.24 -3.39
CA ASP A 33 -5.92 -4.39 -2.62
C ASP A 33 -5.83 -2.91 -3.04
N TRP A 34 -4.61 -2.38 -3.22
CA TRP A 34 -4.42 -1.00 -3.67
C TRP A 34 -4.91 -0.76 -5.08
N ARG A 35 -4.73 -1.73 -5.96
CA ARG A 35 -5.13 -1.64 -7.36
C ARG A 35 -6.64 -1.80 -7.53
N TRP A 36 -7.29 -2.57 -6.66
CA TRP A 36 -8.71 -2.87 -6.71
C TRP A 36 -9.38 -2.80 -5.33
N PRO A 37 -9.51 -1.60 -4.74
CA PRO A 37 -10.10 -1.44 -3.41
C PRO A 37 -11.60 -1.80 -3.34
N ASN A 38 -12.28 -1.87 -4.49
CA ASN A 38 -13.69 -2.24 -4.61
C ASN A 38 -13.88 -3.63 -5.24
N GLY A 39 -12.82 -4.44 -5.30
CA GLY A 39 -12.79 -5.70 -6.02
C GLY A 39 -12.26 -5.55 -7.45
N TYR A 40 -11.58 -6.60 -7.93
CA TYR A 40 -11.15 -6.68 -9.32
C TYR A 40 -12.38 -6.70 -10.21
N GLN A 41 -12.39 -5.87 -11.25
CA GLN A 41 -13.41 -5.94 -12.29
C GLN A 41 -12.72 -6.02 -13.63
N CYS A 42 -12.98 -7.11 -14.36
CA CYS A 42 -12.34 -7.31 -15.64
C CYS A 42 -12.78 -6.19 -16.61
N PRO A 43 -11.85 -5.39 -17.17
CA PRO A 43 -12.21 -4.30 -18.08
C PRO A 43 -12.81 -4.80 -19.41
N LYS A 44 -12.70 -6.10 -19.69
CA LYS A 44 -13.18 -6.72 -20.93
C LYS A 44 -14.58 -7.31 -20.82
N CYS A 45 -14.95 -7.84 -19.66
CA CYS A 45 -16.24 -8.52 -19.47
C CYS A 45 -17.06 -8.02 -18.26
N GLY A 46 -16.51 -7.11 -17.45
CA GLY A 46 -17.22 -6.49 -16.32
C GLY A 46 -17.52 -7.44 -15.15
N TYR A 47 -17.07 -8.69 -15.22
CA TYR A 47 -17.21 -9.66 -14.15
C TYR A 47 -16.12 -9.44 -13.09
N ALA A 48 -16.49 -9.69 -11.83
CA ALA A 48 -15.57 -9.75 -10.69
C ALA A 48 -14.83 -11.09 -10.68
#